data_AF-A0A5C5W555-F1
#
_entry.id   AF-A0A5C5W555-F1
#
_cell.length_a   1.000
_cell.length_b   1.000
_cell.length_c   1.000
_cell.angle_alpha   90.00
_cell.angle_beta   90.00
_cell.angle_gamma   90.00
#
_symmetry.space_group_name_H-M   'P 1'
#
loop_
_entity.id
_entity.type
_entity.pdbx_description
1 polymer ?
#
loop_
_entity_poly.entity_id
_entity_poly.type
_entity_poly.pdbx_seq_one_letter_code
_entity_poly.pdbx_strand_id
1 'polypeptide(L)'
;MHHRIQSGGIRWLALLMLVLAARARAQGAAGIVEEALDQVVTQRIEIPEQPLAQAAAALEQKTGLRLAFDKSAFEMMPYRDRTRVSIVIENCRVRDALQSLFDGLGLEMAVEGDQINVRPGPALRRLGRALTIEEAQLLGALARGRWSALDHAKLPISAALDAEKQQELDRQLAQAAGLNAVRELDAATAAARLSWTVEGGRLSFITRKQDIEQRLERKLSMVYQRVTLDELLVDLGRRIDVTFVFAPGALRAVNAENRKMDLIQRESTVRQTLERICGNTGLRYGIEDDGVHIQAPPGAAPSTGGARRVIAILRVPVGDDGTSVEFPIYDDELPPDVLKLREKKLPEVIEELRKRG
;
A
#
# COMPACT_ATOMS: atom_id res chain seq x y z
N MET A 1 35.99 46.43 -26.88
CA MET A 1 35.70 45.01 -27.18
C MET A 1 34.59 44.55 -26.24
N HIS A 2 33.34 44.65 -26.70
CA HIS A 2 32.14 44.27 -25.95
C HIS A 2 31.69 42.87 -26.38
N HIS A 3 31.76 41.89 -25.48
CA HIS A 3 31.16 40.58 -25.68
C HIS A 3 29.65 40.66 -25.44
N ARG A 4 28.89 40.54 -26.52
CA ARG A 4 27.43 40.40 -26.55
C ARG A 4 27.13 38.90 -26.50
N ILE A 5 26.80 38.36 -25.33
CA ILE A 5 26.42 36.94 -25.17
C ILE A 5 24.93 36.79 -25.50
N GLN A 6 24.65 35.81 -26.35
CA GLN A 6 23.39 35.51 -27.00
C GLN A 6 22.27 35.13 -26.02
N SER A 7 21.19 35.91 -26.01
CA SER A 7 19.90 35.61 -25.37
C SER A 7 18.96 34.84 -26.33
N GLY A 8 19.43 33.71 -26.87
CA GLY A 8 18.70 32.94 -27.90
C GLY A 8 17.81 31.79 -27.39
N GLY A 9 17.94 31.37 -26.12
CA GLY A 9 17.34 30.11 -25.64
C GLY A 9 15.89 30.18 -25.14
N ILE A 10 15.35 31.36 -24.85
CA ILE A 10 14.09 31.49 -24.08
C ILE A 10 12.83 31.37 -24.97
N ARG A 11 12.96 31.53 -26.29
CA ARG A 11 11.80 31.56 -27.20
C ARG A 11 11.20 30.19 -27.53
N TRP A 12 11.93 29.09 -27.35
CA TRP A 12 11.44 27.75 -27.68
C TRP A 12 10.58 27.10 -26.58
N LEU A 13 10.79 27.47 -25.30
CA LEU A 13 9.97 27.00 -24.17
C LEU A 13 8.52 27.50 -24.22
N ALA A 14 8.30 28.70 -24.75
CA ALA A 14 6.96 29.28 -24.86
C ALA A 14 6.10 28.61 -25.94
N LEU A 15 6.70 28.03 -26.98
CA LEU A 15 5.95 27.40 -28.07
C LEU A 15 5.48 25.98 -27.71
N LEU A 16 6.21 25.26 -26.85
CA LEU A 16 5.81 23.94 -26.36
C LEU A 16 4.59 24.04 -25.41
N MET A 17 4.54 25.10 -24.59
CA MET A 17 3.42 25.38 -23.67
C MET A 17 2.09 25.64 -24.38
N LEU A 18 2.09 26.17 -25.61
CA LEU A 18 0.86 26.57 -26.30
C LEU A 18 0.13 25.41 -27.00
N VAL A 19 0.84 24.33 -27.36
CA VAL A 19 0.23 23.17 -28.03
C VAL A 19 -0.45 22.22 -27.03
N LEU A 20 0.01 22.20 -25.77
CA LEU A 20 -0.59 21.39 -24.69
C LEU A 20 -1.95 21.95 -24.20
N ALA A 21 -2.15 23.26 -24.22
CA ALA A 21 -3.35 23.88 -23.65
C ALA A 21 -4.66 23.55 -24.41
N ALA A 22 -4.60 23.21 -25.70
CA ALA A 22 -5.79 22.97 -26.51
C ALA A 22 -6.31 21.51 -26.44
N ARG A 23 -5.46 20.53 -26.11
CA ARG A 23 -5.87 19.12 -25.96
C ARG A 23 -6.38 18.77 -24.55
N ALA A 24 -6.12 19.65 -23.57
CA ALA A 24 -6.45 19.46 -22.16
C ALA A 24 -7.96 19.43 -21.81
N ARG A 25 -8.88 19.71 -22.74
CA ARG A 25 -10.33 19.80 -22.45
C ARG A 25 -11.11 18.49 -22.61
N ALA A 26 -10.53 17.45 -23.21
CA ALA A 26 -11.23 16.17 -23.43
C ALA A 26 -10.58 14.96 -22.73
N GLN A 27 -9.31 15.09 -22.34
CA GLN A 27 -8.62 14.11 -21.48
C GLN A 27 -8.65 14.67 -20.07
N GLY A 28 -9.22 13.95 -19.10
CA GLY A 28 -9.21 14.38 -17.70
C GLY A 28 -7.78 14.72 -17.26
N ALA A 29 -7.61 15.62 -16.29
CA ALA A 29 -6.30 16.15 -15.89
C ALA A 29 -5.24 15.05 -15.64
N ALA A 30 -5.65 13.86 -15.19
CA ALA A 30 -4.80 12.69 -15.01
C ALA A 30 -4.09 12.28 -16.31
N GLY A 31 -4.77 12.33 -17.47
CA GLY A 31 -4.15 11.98 -18.76
C GLY A 31 -2.99 12.89 -19.14
N ILE A 32 -3.05 14.17 -18.75
CA ILE A 32 -1.96 15.14 -19.00
C ILE A 32 -0.76 14.81 -18.11
N VAL A 33 -1.01 14.48 -16.83
CA VAL A 33 0.04 14.08 -15.90
C VAL A 33 0.72 12.80 -16.37
N GLU A 34 -0.05 11.81 -16.83
CA GLU A 34 0.50 10.56 -17.36
C GLU A 34 1.33 10.78 -18.63
N GLU A 35 0.87 11.61 -19.57
CA GLU A 35 1.63 11.97 -20.78
C GLU A 35 2.94 12.70 -20.42
N ALA A 36 2.90 13.63 -19.46
CA ALA A 36 4.08 14.33 -18.99
C ALA A 36 5.07 13.41 -18.26
N LEU A 37 4.57 12.41 -17.53
CA LEU A 37 5.41 11.38 -16.90
C LEU A 37 6.12 10.50 -17.95
N ASP A 38 5.47 10.20 -19.08
CA ASP A 38 6.05 9.39 -20.14
C ASP A 38 6.98 10.17 -21.09
N GLN A 39 7.12 11.47 -20.91
CA GLN A 39 8.04 12.31 -21.68
C GLN A 39 9.51 11.92 -21.41
N VAL A 40 10.28 11.75 -22.47
CA VAL A 40 11.74 11.53 -22.39
C VAL A 40 12.45 12.87 -22.20
N VAL A 41 13.23 12.96 -21.12
CA VAL A 41 14.04 14.13 -20.80
C VAL A 41 15.36 14.06 -21.57
N THR A 42 15.47 14.86 -22.63
CA THR A 42 16.70 14.97 -23.44
C THR A 42 17.71 15.97 -22.88
N GLN A 43 17.26 16.95 -22.11
CA GLN A 43 18.12 17.94 -21.45
C GLN A 43 18.30 17.55 -19.98
N ARG A 44 19.55 17.45 -19.53
CA ARG A 44 19.87 17.14 -18.14
C ARG A 44 19.16 18.09 -17.17
N ILE A 45 18.29 17.52 -16.34
CA ILE A 45 17.69 18.19 -15.19
C ILE A 45 18.52 17.84 -13.98
N GLU A 46 19.12 18.85 -13.37
CA GLU A 46 19.90 18.71 -12.13
C GLU A 46 19.30 19.57 -11.03
N ILE A 47 19.06 18.93 -9.89
CA ILE A 47 18.58 19.56 -8.67
C ILE A 47 19.63 19.25 -7.60
N PRO A 48 20.32 20.29 -7.08
CA PRO A 48 21.38 20.10 -6.10
C PRO A 48 20.82 19.56 -4.78
N GLU A 49 21.71 19.11 -3.90
CA GLU A 49 21.34 18.55 -2.61
C GLU A 49 20.55 19.53 -1.73
N GLN A 50 19.26 19.25 -1.55
CA GLN A 50 18.36 20.07 -0.73
C GLN A 50 17.27 19.21 -0.07
N PRO A 51 16.56 19.73 0.95
CA PRO A 51 15.46 18.99 1.58
C PRO A 51 14.44 18.47 0.58
N LEU A 52 13.88 17.27 0.81
CA LEU A 52 13.00 16.55 -0.11
C LEU A 52 11.84 17.41 -0.63
N ALA A 53 11.19 18.17 0.25
CA ALA A 53 10.11 19.09 -0.14
C ALA A 53 10.58 20.20 -1.09
N GLN A 54 11.78 20.74 -0.88
CA GLN A 54 12.37 21.75 -1.76
C GLN A 54 12.81 21.15 -3.10
N ALA A 55 13.35 19.92 -3.08
CA ALA A 55 13.69 19.19 -4.29
C ALA A 55 12.46 18.90 -5.15
N ALA A 56 11.34 18.50 -4.53
CA ALA A 56 10.06 18.33 -5.21
C ALA A 56 9.55 19.64 -5.82
N ALA A 57 9.57 20.74 -5.08
CA ALA A 57 9.16 22.06 -5.61
C ALA A 57 10.05 22.51 -6.79
N ALA A 58 11.37 22.29 -6.70
CA ALA A 58 12.30 22.61 -7.78
C ALA A 58 12.07 21.73 -9.01
N LEU A 59 11.68 20.47 -8.81
CA LEU A 59 11.31 19.55 -9.88
C LEU A 59 10.00 19.99 -10.55
N GLU A 60 8.96 20.32 -9.77
CA GLU A 60 7.69 20.86 -10.25
C GLU A 60 7.90 22.12 -11.12
N GLN A 61 8.79 23.03 -10.70
CA GLN A 61 9.11 24.22 -11.49
C GLN A 61 9.76 23.89 -12.84
N LYS A 62 10.50 22.79 -12.93
CA LYS A 62 11.21 22.37 -14.15
C LYS A 62 10.36 21.49 -15.07
N THR A 63 9.50 20.64 -14.51
CA THR A 63 8.71 19.65 -15.26
C THR A 63 7.24 20.02 -15.41
N GLY A 64 6.72 20.92 -14.57
CA GLY A 64 5.30 21.24 -14.46
C GLY A 64 4.47 20.18 -13.72
N LEU A 65 5.11 19.12 -13.19
CA LEU A 65 4.44 18.04 -12.47
C LEU A 65 4.25 18.42 -11.00
N ARG A 66 2.99 18.52 -10.55
CA ARG A 66 2.65 18.76 -9.14
C ARG A 66 2.93 17.53 -8.31
N LEU A 67 3.75 17.68 -7.28
CA LEU A 67 4.12 16.62 -6.35
C LEU A 67 3.54 16.93 -4.97
N ALA A 68 2.60 16.09 -4.52
CA ALA A 68 2.02 16.19 -3.19
C ALA A 68 2.50 15.02 -2.32
N PHE A 69 3.13 15.33 -1.19
CA PHE A 69 3.62 14.32 -0.27
C PHE A 69 2.63 14.10 0.86
N ASP A 70 2.29 12.85 1.13
CA ASP A 70 1.62 12.48 2.37
C ASP A 70 2.52 12.83 3.55
N LYS A 71 1.95 13.36 4.63
CA LYS A 71 2.68 13.67 5.86
C LYS A 71 3.44 12.45 6.40
N SER A 72 2.84 11.26 6.30
CA SER A 72 3.44 9.99 6.72
C SER A 72 4.71 9.64 5.92
N ALA A 73 4.82 10.08 4.67
CA ALA A 73 6.02 9.90 3.86
C ALA A 73 7.22 10.57 4.53
N PHE A 74 7.07 11.82 4.98
CA PHE A 74 8.13 12.52 5.71
C PHE A 74 8.41 11.88 7.06
N GLU A 75 7.39 11.49 7.82
CA GLU A 75 7.59 10.87 9.14
C GLU A 75 8.43 9.57 9.08
N MET A 76 8.43 8.89 7.93
CA MET A 76 9.21 7.66 7.69
C MET A 76 10.61 7.89 7.12
N MET A 77 11.01 9.13 6.81
CA MET A 77 12.36 9.41 6.30
C MET A 77 13.40 9.52 7.43
N PRO A 78 14.70 9.24 7.18
CA PRO A 78 15.73 9.24 8.22
C PRO A 78 15.86 10.56 9.02
N TYR A 79 15.70 11.69 8.34
CA TYR A 79 15.74 13.02 8.97
C TYR A 79 14.40 13.75 8.82
N ARG A 80 13.32 13.01 8.63
CA ARG A 80 11.98 13.54 8.39
C ARG A 80 11.95 14.56 7.24
N ASP A 81 11.40 15.74 7.49
CA ASP A 81 11.31 16.90 6.58
C ASP A 81 12.69 17.46 6.18
N ARG A 82 13.74 17.16 6.94
CA ARG A 82 15.12 17.57 6.65
C ARG A 82 15.90 16.58 5.81
N THR A 83 15.28 15.46 5.42
CA THR A 83 15.94 14.47 4.55
C THR A 83 16.30 15.13 3.23
N ARG A 84 17.59 15.14 2.91
CA ARG A 84 18.11 15.82 1.72
C ARG A 84 18.29 14.83 0.58
N VAL A 85 17.98 15.28 -0.63
CA VAL A 85 18.13 14.50 -1.86
C VAL A 85 18.79 15.34 -2.93
N SER A 86 19.51 14.68 -3.82
CA SER A 86 20.03 15.24 -5.07
C SER A 86 19.41 14.45 -6.21
N ILE A 87 18.93 15.15 -7.24
CA ILE A 87 18.19 14.54 -8.35
C ILE A 87 18.88 14.90 -9.66
N VAL A 88 19.22 13.88 -10.45
CA VAL A 88 19.74 14.03 -11.80
C VAL A 88 18.88 13.17 -12.73
N ILE A 89 18.24 13.81 -13.72
CA ILE A 89 17.42 13.15 -14.73
C ILE A 89 18.02 13.46 -16.09
N GLU A 90 18.43 12.42 -16.82
CA GLU A 90 19.08 12.56 -18.12
C GLU A 90 18.82 11.33 -18.98
N ASN A 91 18.38 11.53 -20.22
CA ASN A 91 18.18 10.48 -21.23
C ASN A 91 17.23 9.35 -20.78
N CYS A 92 16.23 9.66 -19.95
CA CYS A 92 15.22 8.70 -19.49
C CYS A 92 13.82 9.35 -19.42
N ARG A 93 12.78 8.53 -19.28
CA ARG A 93 11.43 9.04 -19.03
C ARG A 93 11.35 9.62 -17.63
N VAL A 94 10.57 10.70 -17.45
CA VAL A 94 10.37 11.31 -16.13
C VAL A 94 9.82 10.27 -15.15
N ARG A 95 8.87 9.44 -15.58
CA ARG A 95 8.30 8.33 -14.79
C ARG A 95 9.38 7.42 -14.21
N ASP A 96 10.28 6.93 -15.05
CA ASP A 96 11.31 5.97 -14.64
C ASP A 96 12.28 6.61 -13.63
N ALA A 97 12.64 7.88 -13.84
CA ALA A 97 13.51 8.62 -12.93
C ALA A 97 12.86 8.86 -11.57
N LEU A 98 11.60 9.30 -11.54
CA LEU A 98 10.86 9.52 -10.30
C LEU A 98 10.59 8.22 -9.56
N GLN A 99 10.23 7.15 -10.27
CA GLN A 99 10.04 5.83 -9.66
C GLN A 99 11.34 5.32 -9.05
N SER A 100 12.47 5.40 -9.76
CA SER A 100 13.77 5.01 -9.20
C SER A 100 14.16 5.83 -7.97
N LEU A 101 13.93 7.15 -8.00
CA LEU A 101 14.17 8.03 -6.85
C LEU A 101 13.30 7.65 -5.64
N PHE A 102 11.99 7.50 -5.85
CA PHE A 102 11.05 7.20 -4.78
C PHE A 102 11.21 5.78 -4.25
N ASP A 103 11.44 4.80 -5.10
CA ASP A 103 11.73 3.42 -4.70
C ASP A 103 13.02 3.35 -3.86
N GLY A 104 14.02 4.18 -4.17
CA GLY A 104 15.25 4.32 -3.39
C GLY A 104 15.05 4.88 -1.99
N LEU A 105 13.92 5.55 -1.75
CA LEU A 105 13.48 6.03 -0.44
C LEU A 105 12.38 5.14 0.16
N GLY A 106 11.98 4.05 -0.52
CA GLY A 106 10.85 3.22 -0.13
C GLY A 106 9.48 3.90 -0.26
N LEU A 107 9.40 4.99 -1.02
CA LEU A 107 8.17 5.73 -1.32
C LEU A 107 7.50 5.16 -2.57
N GLU A 108 6.19 5.35 -2.67
CA GLU A 108 5.41 5.04 -3.88
C GLU A 108 4.72 6.29 -4.41
N MET A 109 4.57 6.35 -5.73
CA MET A 109 3.88 7.44 -6.42
C MET A 109 2.59 6.93 -7.04
N ALA A 110 1.51 7.72 -6.92
CA ALA A 110 0.23 7.48 -7.56
C ALA A 110 -0.23 8.77 -8.25
N VAL A 111 -0.81 8.65 -9.46
CA VAL A 111 -1.39 9.79 -10.17
C VAL A 111 -2.84 9.95 -9.71
N GLU A 112 -3.16 11.09 -9.10
CA GLU A 112 -4.48 11.39 -8.58
C GLU A 112 -4.93 12.77 -9.08
N GLY A 113 -5.87 12.79 -10.04
CA GLY A 113 -6.33 14.04 -10.64
C GLY A 113 -5.21 14.74 -11.42
N ASP A 114 -4.84 15.96 -11.03
CA ASP A 114 -3.82 16.78 -11.69
C ASP A 114 -2.46 16.77 -10.96
N GLN A 115 -2.25 15.84 -10.02
CA GLN A 115 -1.03 15.76 -9.23
C GLN A 115 -0.54 14.31 -9.05
N ILE A 116 0.72 14.19 -8.65
CA ILE A 116 1.36 12.95 -8.25
C ILE A 116 1.40 12.94 -6.71
N ASN A 117 0.65 12.02 -6.11
CA ASN A 117 0.69 11.76 -4.68
C ASN A 117 1.84 10.82 -4.37
N VAL A 118 2.72 11.24 -3.45
CA VAL A 118 3.85 10.46 -2.95
C VAL A 118 3.55 10.04 -1.52
N ARG A 119 3.49 8.73 -1.29
CA ARG A 119 3.12 8.15 0.00
C ARG A 119 4.09 7.03 0.39
N PRO A 120 4.09 6.54 1.64
CA PRO A 120 4.92 5.41 2.02
C PRO A 120 4.63 4.18 1.16
N GLY A 121 5.66 3.64 0.51
CA GLY A 121 5.57 2.41 -0.26
C GLY A 121 5.56 1.17 0.63
N PRO A 122 5.41 -0.03 0.04
CA PRO A 122 5.26 -1.28 0.80
C PRO A 122 6.44 -1.55 1.75
N ALA A 123 7.67 -1.24 1.33
CA ALA A 123 8.86 -1.43 2.17
C ALA A 123 8.81 -0.58 3.45
N LEU A 124 8.41 0.68 3.35
CA LEU A 124 8.24 1.56 4.52
C LEU A 124 7.05 1.14 5.38
N ARG A 125 5.92 0.79 4.74
CA ARG A 125 4.74 0.29 5.45
C ARG A 125 5.02 -0.98 6.23
N ARG A 126 5.93 -1.85 5.76
CA ARG A 126 6.43 -3.05 6.46
C ARG A 126 7.40 -2.74 7.60
N LEU A 127 8.17 -1.66 7.54
CA LEU A 127 8.96 -1.19 8.68
C LEU A 127 8.10 -0.52 9.76
N GLY A 128 7.16 0.34 9.36
CA GLY A 128 6.27 1.07 10.28
C GLY A 128 7.00 2.06 11.20
N ARG A 129 8.22 2.46 10.85
CA ARG A 129 9.02 3.47 11.54
C ARG A 129 9.86 4.25 10.54
N ALA A 130 10.52 5.30 11.02
CA ALA A 130 11.52 6.01 10.22
C ALA A 130 12.65 5.05 9.80
N LEU A 131 13.07 5.19 8.54
CA LEU A 131 14.26 4.54 8.00
C LEU A 131 15.49 4.99 8.76
N THR A 132 16.43 4.07 8.96
CA THR A 132 17.81 4.47 9.26
C THR A 132 18.54 4.85 7.96
N ILE A 133 19.73 5.42 8.11
CA ILE A 133 20.55 5.82 6.95
C ILE A 133 20.97 4.59 6.15
N GLU A 134 21.36 3.51 6.84
CA GLU A 134 21.79 2.24 6.25
C GLU A 134 20.65 1.59 5.47
N GLU A 135 19.43 1.65 5.99
CA GLU A 135 18.22 1.14 5.33
C GLU A 135 17.89 1.94 4.08
N ALA A 136 17.98 3.27 4.15
CA ALA A 136 17.80 4.15 2.99
C ALA A 136 18.89 3.92 1.93
N GLN A 137 20.13 3.68 2.34
CA GLN A 137 21.22 3.33 1.42
C GLN A 137 20.99 1.98 0.75
N LEU A 138 20.51 0.98 1.49
CA LEU A 138 20.18 -0.33 0.95
C LEU A 138 19.03 -0.24 -0.06
N LEU A 139 17.94 0.46 0.28
CA LEU A 139 16.84 0.72 -0.67
C LEU A 139 17.32 1.48 -1.90
N GLY A 140 18.16 2.50 -1.71
CA GLY A 140 18.81 3.23 -2.80
C GLY A 140 19.67 2.34 -3.69
N ALA A 141 20.38 1.36 -3.12
CA ALA A 141 21.14 0.38 -3.90
C ALA A 141 20.23 -0.57 -4.70
N LEU A 142 19.14 -1.03 -4.10
CA LEU A 142 18.13 -1.88 -4.76
C LEU A 142 17.41 -1.12 -5.90
N ALA A 143 17.15 0.18 -5.74
CA ALA A 143 16.42 0.97 -6.73
C ALA A 143 17.24 1.39 -7.97
N ARG A 144 18.57 1.22 -7.93
CA ARG A 144 19.48 1.60 -9.05
C ARG A 144 19.45 0.64 -10.24
N GLY A 145 18.97 -0.58 -10.05
CA GLY A 145 19.01 -1.58 -11.10
C GLY A 145 18.12 -2.77 -10.80
N ARG A 146 18.03 -3.68 -11.77
CA ARG A 146 17.27 -4.93 -11.65
C ARG A 146 17.97 -5.89 -10.69
N TRP A 147 17.21 -6.74 -10.03
CA TRP A 147 17.70 -7.75 -9.08
C TRP A 147 18.81 -8.61 -9.69
N SER A 148 18.63 -9.06 -10.92
CA SER A 148 19.61 -9.88 -11.65
C SER A 148 20.93 -9.17 -11.98
N ALA A 149 20.95 -7.83 -11.95
CA ALA A 149 22.13 -7.02 -12.22
C ALA A 149 22.87 -6.58 -10.95
N LEU A 150 22.31 -6.85 -9.76
CA LEU A 150 22.95 -6.51 -8.50
C LEU A 150 24.06 -7.50 -8.15
N ASP A 151 25.09 -7.01 -7.45
CA ASP A 151 26.12 -7.85 -6.86
C ASP A 151 25.61 -8.42 -5.54
N HIS A 152 25.01 -9.61 -5.60
CA HIS A 152 24.37 -10.25 -4.44
C HIS A 152 25.36 -10.55 -3.32
N ALA A 153 26.66 -10.69 -3.63
CA ALA A 153 27.70 -10.91 -2.62
C ALA A 153 27.92 -9.68 -1.73
N LYS A 154 27.54 -8.49 -2.20
CA LYS A 154 27.59 -7.23 -1.42
C LYS A 154 26.30 -6.92 -0.70
N LEU A 155 25.20 -7.60 -1.01
CA LEU A 155 23.92 -7.36 -0.34
C LEU A 155 23.92 -8.08 1.02
N PRO A 156 23.69 -7.35 2.12
CA PRO A 156 23.60 -7.95 3.44
C PRO A 156 22.26 -8.68 3.60
N ILE A 157 22.17 -9.90 3.06
CA ILE A 157 20.96 -10.73 3.15
C ILE A 157 20.98 -11.51 4.46
N SER A 158 19.85 -11.54 5.16
CA SER A 158 19.60 -12.44 6.29
C SER A 158 18.66 -13.55 5.80
N ALA A 159 19.21 -14.73 5.55
CA ALA A 159 18.43 -15.86 5.08
C ALA A 159 17.87 -16.65 6.27
N ALA A 160 16.53 -16.67 6.38
CA ALA A 160 15.78 -17.54 7.30
C ALA A 160 14.73 -18.39 6.57
N LEU A 161 14.81 -18.48 5.23
CA LEU A 161 13.90 -19.29 4.43
C LEU A 161 14.38 -20.75 4.39
N ASP A 162 13.43 -21.68 4.41
CA ASP A 162 13.68 -23.07 4.05
C ASP A 162 14.04 -23.18 2.55
N ALA A 163 14.66 -24.30 2.16
CA ALA A 163 15.15 -24.49 0.79
C ALA A 163 14.02 -24.44 -0.26
N GLU A 164 12.81 -24.89 0.09
CA GLU A 164 11.65 -24.88 -0.79
C GLU A 164 11.19 -23.45 -1.09
N LYS A 165 11.01 -22.62 -0.06
CA LYS A 165 10.65 -21.20 -0.21
C LYS A 165 11.74 -20.39 -0.90
N GLN A 166 13.01 -20.72 -0.66
CA GLN A 166 14.11 -20.07 -1.37
C GLN A 166 14.03 -20.37 -2.87
N GLN A 167 13.84 -21.63 -3.25
CA GLN A 167 13.71 -22.04 -4.65
C GLN A 167 12.47 -21.38 -5.30
N GLU A 168 11.36 -21.29 -4.58
CA GLU A 168 10.16 -20.60 -5.06
C GLU A 168 10.43 -19.11 -5.29
N LEU A 169 11.05 -18.44 -4.32
CA LEU A 169 11.41 -17.03 -4.43
C LEU A 169 12.33 -16.77 -5.63
N ASP A 170 13.36 -17.60 -5.82
CA ASP A 170 14.29 -17.48 -6.95
C ASP A 170 13.57 -17.66 -8.29
N ARG A 171 12.62 -18.60 -8.37
CA ARG A 171 11.76 -18.79 -9.54
C ARG A 171 10.90 -17.56 -9.83
N GLN A 172 10.26 -16.99 -8.80
CA GLN A 172 9.42 -15.81 -8.95
C GLN A 172 10.24 -14.57 -9.31
N LEU A 173 11.44 -14.39 -8.74
CA LEU A 173 12.36 -13.30 -9.09
C LEU A 173 12.82 -13.38 -10.55
N ALA A 174 13.05 -14.58 -11.08
CA ALA A 174 13.39 -14.76 -12.48
C ALA A 174 12.25 -14.37 -13.44
N GLN A 175 11.00 -14.43 -12.98
CA GLN A 175 9.80 -14.10 -13.76
C GLN A 175 9.30 -12.66 -13.51
N ALA A 176 9.70 -12.05 -12.40
CA ALA A 176 9.25 -10.72 -12.01
C ALA A 176 9.69 -9.68 -13.04
N ALA A 177 8.72 -8.94 -13.56
CA ALA A 177 8.96 -7.75 -14.34
C ALA A 177 8.98 -6.53 -13.40
N GLY A 178 10.02 -5.72 -13.49
CA GLY A 178 10.11 -4.48 -12.74
C GLY A 178 11.21 -3.59 -13.30
N LEU A 179 11.11 -2.30 -12.99
CA LEU A 179 12.13 -1.32 -13.37
C LEU A 179 13.40 -1.47 -12.51
N ASN A 180 13.24 -1.94 -11.27
CA ASN A 180 14.33 -2.11 -10.31
C ASN A 180 14.04 -3.27 -9.34
N ALA A 181 15.05 -3.59 -8.54
CA ALA A 181 15.00 -4.71 -7.61
C ALA A 181 13.95 -4.54 -6.51
N VAL A 182 13.63 -3.31 -6.06
CA VAL A 182 12.58 -3.07 -5.05
C VAL A 182 11.24 -3.58 -5.55
N ARG A 183 10.87 -3.22 -6.78
CA ARG A 183 9.62 -3.66 -7.42
C ARG A 183 9.62 -5.15 -7.75
N GLU A 184 10.75 -5.67 -8.24
CA GLU A 184 10.90 -7.11 -8.52
C GLU A 184 10.76 -7.94 -7.23
N LEU A 185 11.34 -7.48 -6.11
CA LEU A 185 11.18 -8.12 -4.80
C LEU A 185 9.73 -8.05 -4.32
N ASP A 186 9.05 -6.91 -4.44
CA ASP A 186 7.63 -6.79 -4.07
C ASP A 186 6.75 -7.77 -4.88
N ALA A 187 6.93 -7.82 -6.20
CA ALA A 187 6.19 -8.72 -7.07
C ALA A 187 6.49 -10.20 -6.77
N ALA A 188 7.77 -10.57 -6.68
CA ALA A 188 8.19 -11.94 -6.47
C ALA A 188 7.79 -12.48 -5.10
N THR A 189 7.97 -11.68 -4.04
CA THR A 189 7.56 -12.09 -2.70
C THR A 189 6.04 -12.17 -2.57
N ALA A 190 5.27 -11.29 -3.21
CA ALA A 190 3.82 -11.42 -3.27
C ALA A 190 3.39 -12.73 -3.93
N ALA A 191 3.97 -13.08 -5.08
CA ALA A 191 3.70 -14.33 -5.77
C ALA A 191 4.09 -15.58 -4.94
N ALA A 192 5.21 -15.50 -4.21
CA ALA A 192 5.69 -16.57 -3.33
C ALA A 192 5.01 -16.62 -1.95
N ARG A 193 4.02 -15.74 -1.67
CA ARG A 193 3.39 -15.58 -0.34
C ARG A 193 4.40 -15.30 0.78
N LEU A 194 5.43 -14.54 0.45
CA LEU A 194 6.46 -14.04 1.36
C LEU A 194 6.31 -12.53 1.55
N SER A 195 7.10 -12.00 2.47
CA SER A 195 7.34 -10.58 2.68
C SER A 195 8.85 -10.34 2.78
N TRP A 196 9.28 -9.11 2.52
CA TRP A 196 10.68 -8.70 2.69
C TRP A 196 10.78 -7.36 3.42
N THR A 197 11.85 -7.19 4.20
CA THR A 197 12.14 -5.98 4.96
C THR A 197 13.63 -5.65 4.89
N VAL A 198 13.99 -4.39 5.19
CA VAL A 198 15.39 -3.90 5.17
C VAL A 198 15.96 -3.65 6.56
N GLU A 199 15.37 -4.23 7.60
CA GLU A 199 15.69 -3.94 9.00
C GLU A 199 17.19 -4.01 9.33
N GLY A 200 17.70 -2.94 9.95
CA GLY A 200 19.10 -2.86 10.39
C GLY A 200 20.10 -2.82 9.24
N GLY A 201 19.66 -2.35 8.07
CA GLY A 201 20.46 -2.34 6.85
C GLY A 201 20.67 -3.74 6.27
N ARG A 202 19.80 -4.71 6.60
CA ARG A 202 19.85 -6.08 6.06
C ARG A 202 18.56 -6.43 5.35
N LEU A 203 18.68 -7.06 4.18
CA LEU A 203 17.53 -7.59 3.46
C LEU A 203 17.11 -8.92 4.11
N SER A 204 15.90 -8.99 4.66
CA SER A 204 15.37 -10.20 5.30
C SER A 204 14.08 -10.63 4.62
N PHE A 205 13.94 -11.94 4.39
CA PHE A 205 12.73 -12.55 3.85
C PHE A 205 12.03 -13.35 4.94
N ILE A 206 10.72 -13.13 5.09
CA ILE A 206 9.89 -13.73 6.13
C ILE A 206 8.57 -14.21 5.54
N THR A 207 7.87 -15.09 6.26
CA THR A 207 6.51 -15.48 5.86
C THR A 207 5.52 -14.34 6.09
N ARG A 208 4.36 -14.37 5.41
CA ARG A 208 3.29 -13.39 5.63
C ARG A 208 2.79 -13.38 7.07
N LYS A 209 2.63 -14.56 7.67
CA LYS A 209 2.32 -14.68 9.11
C LYS A 209 3.35 -13.96 10.00
N GLN A 210 4.65 -14.15 9.75
CA GLN A 210 5.70 -13.48 10.52
C GLN A 210 5.69 -11.95 10.31
N ASP A 211 5.43 -11.48 9.08
CA ASP A 211 5.26 -10.05 8.77
C ASP A 211 4.09 -9.45 9.57
N ILE A 212 2.95 -10.14 9.63
CA ILE A 212 1.79 -9.71 10.42
C ILE A 212 2.12 -9.71 11.91
N GLU A 213 2.80 -10.75 12.42
CA GLU A 213 3.24 -10.81 13.82
C GLU A 213 4.15 -9.62 14.18
N GLN A 214 5.10 -9.25 13.32
CA GLN A 214 5.96 -8.08 13.53
C GLN A 214 5.18 -6.76 13.49
N ARG A 215 4.22 -6.62 12.56
CA ARG A 215 3.35 -5.43 12.48
C ARG A 215 2.49 -5.26 13.73
N LEU A 216 2.05 -6.37 14.34
CA LEU A 216 1.30 -6.34 15.58
C LEU A 216 2.14 -5.88 16.79
N GLU A 217 3.46 -6.01 16.75
CA GLU A 217 4.36 -5.49 17.80
C GLU A 217 4.57 -3.97 17.73
N ARG A 218 4.05 -3.30 16.70
CA ARG A 218 4.20 -1.85 16.56
C ARG A 218 3.48 -1.12 17.68
N LYS A 219 4.18 -0.18 18.29
CA LYS A 219 3.63 0.72 19.31
C LYS A 219 2.82 1.82 18.66
N LEU A 220 1.59 2.00 19.10
CA LEU A 220 0.70 3.07 18.65
C LEU A 220 0.14 3.82 19.86
N SER A 221 -0.17 5.10 19.64
CA SER A 221 -0.98 5.90 20.56
C SER A 221 -2.29 6.24 19.88
N MET A 222 -3.40 5.94 20.55
CA MET A 222 -4.74 6.05 19.98
C MET A 222 -5.76 6.45 21.05
N VAL A 223 -6.75 7.21 20.64
CA VAL A 223 -7.86 7.68 21.48
C VAL A 223 -9.14 7.48 20.68
N TYR A 224 -9.94 6.51 21.08
CA TYR A 224 -11.27 6.26 20.54
C TYR A 224 -12.32 6.51 21.63
N GLN A 225 -13.43 7.11 21.23
CA GLN A 225 -14.58 7.37 22.10
C GLN A 225 -15.84 6.88 21.40
N ARG A 226 -16.52 5.91 22.02
CA ARG A 226 -17.81 5.34 21.59
C ARG A 226 -17.81 4.84 20.14
N VAL A 227 -16.66 4.38 19.64
CA VAL A 227 -16.50 3.83 18.29
C VAL A 227 -16.97 2.38 18.27
N THR A 228 -17.58 1.94 17.17
CA THR A 228 -17.98 0.54 17.05
C THR A 228 -16.76 -0.37 16.93
N LEU A 229 -16.88 -1.61 17.42
CA LEU A 229 -15.76 -2.56 17.43
C LEU A 229 -15.21 -2.83 16.03
N ASP A 230 -16.07 -2.95 15.02
CA ASP A 230 -15.69 -3.16 13.62
C ASP A 230 -14.96 -1.95 13.04
N GLU A 231 -15.48 -0.72 13.24
CA GLU A 231 -14.78 0.50 12.81
C GLU A 231 -13.40 0.63 13.48
N LEU A 232 -13.31 0.32 14.78
CA LEU A 232 -12.06 0.37 15.53
C LEU A 232 -11.03 -0.61 14.96
N LEU A 233 -11.42 -1.86 14.73
CA LEU A 233 -10.52 -2.89 14.18
C LEU A 233 -10.13 -2.61 12.73
N VAL A 234 -11.04 -2.06 11.93
CA VAL A 234 -10.72 -1.60 10.56
C VAL A 234 -9.72 -0.44 10.60
N ASP A 235 -9.91 0.56 11.46
CA ASP A 235 -8.95 1.67 11.61
C ASP A 235 -7.59 1.18 12.12
N LEU A 236 -7.59 0.26 13.08
CA LEU A 236 -6.38 -0.38 13.59
C LEU A 236 -5.64 -1.13 12.47
N GLY A 237 -6.37 -1.89 11.66
CA GLY A 237 -5.85 -2.59 10.49
C GLY A 237 -5.18 -1.66 9.49
N ARG A 238 -5.84 -0.55 9.13
CA ARG A 238 -5.26 0.45 8.24
C ARG A 238 -3.97 1.05 8.78
N ARG A 239 -3.89 1.34 10.08
CA ARG A 239 -2.69 1.95 10.71
C ARG A 239 -1.45 1.06 10.65
N ILE A 240 -1.62 -0.26 10.67
CA ILE A 240 -0.49 -1.21 10.54
C ILE A 240 -0.45 -1.92 9.18
N ASP A 241 -1.36 -1.58 8.28
CA ASP A 241 -1.51 -2.19 6.96
C ASP A 241 -1.68 -3.73 7.09
N VAL A 242 -2.62 -4.14 7.93
CA VAL A 242 -3.02 -5.54 8.18
C VAL A 242 -4.55 -5.66 8.09
N THR A 243 -5.02 -6.66 7.36
CA THR A 243 -6.46 -6.96 7.25
C THR A 243 -6.95 -7.70 8.49
N PHE A 244 -8.06 -7.22 9.06
CA PHE A 244 -8.81 -7.95 10.07
C PHE A 244 -10.00 -8.67 9.41
N VAL A 245 -10.06 -9.98 9.55
CA VAL A 245 -11.10 -10.83 8.98
C VAL A 245 -12.02 -11.30 10.10
N PHE A 246 -13.33 -11.05 9.99
CA PHE A 246 -14.29 -11.48 11.00
C PHE A 246 -14.90 -12.82 10.62
N ALA A 247 -14.77 -13.81 11.50
CA ALA A 247 -15.50 -15.06 11.33
C ALA A 247 -17.02 -14.82 11.40
N PRO A 248 -17.83 -15.59 10.67
CA PRO A 248 -19.29 -15.50 10.74
C PRO A 248 -19.80 -15.54 12.18
N GLY A 249 -20.58 -14.51 12.56
CA GLY A 249 -21.16 -14.41 13.91
C GLY A 249 -20.24 -13.88 15.00
N ALA A 250 -18.95 -13.59 14.73
CA ALA A 250 -18.02 -13.04 15.72
C ALA A 250 -18.57 -11.76 16.38
N LEU A 251 -18.95 -10.76 15.59
CA LEU A 251 -19.52 -9.50 16.12
C LEU A 251 -20.86 -9.69 16.84
N ARG A 252 -21.64 -10.72 16.46
CA ARG A 252 -22.93 -11.01 17.10
C ARG A 252 -22.75 -11.63 18.49
N ALA A 253 -21.68 -12.38 18.70
CA ALA A 253 -21.31 -12.95 19.99
C ALA A 253 -20.92 -11.87 21.02
N VAL A 254 -20.58 -10.65 20.57
CA VAL A 254 -20.28 -9.54 21.47
C VAL A 254 -21.57 -8.95 22.03
N ASN A 255 -21.63 -8.87 23.36
CA ASN A 255 -22.70 -8.20 24.11
C ASN A 255 -22.94 -6.79 23.58
N ALA A 256 -24.20 -6.37 23.46
CA ALA A 256 -24.56 -5.07 22.88
C ALA A 256 -23.85 -3.89 23.55
N GLU A 257 -23.66 -3.96 24.88
CA GLU A 257 -22.94 -2.95 25.67
C GLU A 257 -21.45 -2.85 25.29
N ASN A 258 -20.83 -3.95 24.87
CA ASN A 258 -19.42 -4.03 24.52
C ASN A 258 -19.14 -3.79 23.03
N ARG A 259 -20.17 -3.50 22.22
CA ARG A 259 -20.00 -3.20 20.79
C ARG A 259 -19.48 -1.80 20.53
N LYS A 260 -19.65 -0.89 21.50
CA LYS A 260 -19.06 0.44 21.47
C LYS A 260 -17.91 0.48 22.47
N MET A 261 -16.75 0.94 22.02
CA MET A 261 -15.55 0.93 22.83
C MET A 261 -15.02 2.34 23.04
N ASP A 262 -14.64 2.61 24.29
CA ASP A 262 -13.75 3.70 24.65
C ASP A 262 -12.36 3.09 24.85
N LEU A 263 -11.39 3.59 24.09
CA LEU A 263 -10.04 3.04 24.11
C LEU A 263 -9.03 4.18 24.10
N ILE A 264 -8.34 4.34 25.22
CA ILE A 264 -7.22 5.28 25.34
C ILE A 264 -5.96 4.44 25.55
N GLN A 265 -5.06 4.50 24.59
CA GLN A 265 -3.78 3.80 24.65
C GLN A 265 -2.65 4.75 24.31
N ARG A 266 -1.54 4.62 25.05
CA ARG A 266 -0.31 5.37 24.82
C ARG A 266 0.82 4.38 24.70
N GLU A 267 1.50 4.42 23.56
CA GLU A 267 2.66 3.58 23.26
C GLU A 267 2.46 2.07 23.50
N SER A 268 1.22 1.58 23.38
CA SER A 268 0.93 0.14 23.49
C SER A 268 1.14 -0.55 22.15
N THR A 269 1.53 -1.82 22.17
CA THR A 269 1.57 -2.58 20.91
C THR A 269 0.15 -2.83 20.40
N VAL A 270 0.01 -3.03 19.08
CA VAL A 270 -1.28 -3.42 18.50
C VAL A 270 -1.72 -4.78 19.06
N ARG A 271 -0.79 -5.71 19.26
CA ARG A 271 -1.05 -6.99 19.93
C ARG A 271 -1.68 -6.80 21.30
N GLN A 272 -1.07 -6.01 22.18
CA GLN A 272 -1.61 -5.73 23.52
C GLN A 272 -2.99 -5.07 23.46
N THR A 273 -3.21 -4.22 22.46
CA THR A 273 -4.51 -3.59 22.23
C THR A 273 -5.56 -4.62 21.82
N LEU A 274 -5.23 -5.52 20.89
CA LEU A 274 -6.11 -6.61 20.48
C LEU A 274 -6.41 -7.59 21.62
N GLU A 275 -5.40 -7.95 22.42
CA GLU A 275 -5.56 -8.79 23.61
C GLU A 275 -6.55 -8.16 24.60
N ARG A 276 -6.47 -6.84 24.81
CA ARG A 276 -7.42 -6.11 25.66
C ARG A 276 -8.83 -6.09 25.06
N ILE A 277 -8.95 -5.84 23.76
CA ILE A 277 -10.24 -5.85 23.06
C ILE A 277 -10.88 -7.25 23.18
N CYS A 278 -10.11 -8.30 22.90
CA CYS A 278 -10.55 -9.69 22.99
C CYS A 278 -10.93 -10.06 24.42
N GLY A 279 -10.12 -9.66 25.41
CA GLY A 279 -10.41 -9.88 26.83
C GLY A 279 -11.71 -9.22 27.31
N ASN A 280 -12.03 -8.02 26.80
CA ASN A 280 -13.26 -7.31 27.17
C ASN A 280 -14.51 -7.82 26.43
N THR A 281 -14.34 -8.25 25.17
CA THR A 281 -15.46 -8.68 24.31
C THR A 281 -15.75 -10.18 24.38
N GLY A 282 -14.80 -10.97 24.89
CA GLY A 282 -14.83 -12.44 24.85
C GLY A 282 -14.43 -13.03 23.50
N LEU A 283 -14.03 -12.20 22.54
CA LEU A 283 -13.53 -12.65 21.25
C LEU A 283 -12.14 -13.29 21.37
N ARG A 284 -11.74 -13.98 20.30
CA ARG A 284 -10.39 -14.51 20.11
C ARG A 284 -9.84 -14.02 18.79
N TYR A 285 -8.52 -14.02 18.66
CA TYR A 285 -7.89 -13.77 17.37
C TYR A 285 -6.85 -14.84 17.03
N GLY A 286 -6.74 -15.15 15.74
CA GLY A 286 -5.69 -15.96 15.15
C GLY A 286 -4.93 -15.16 14.10
N ILE A 287 -3.67 -15.51 13.87
CA ILE A 287 -2.86 -14.90 12.81
C ILE A 287 -2.65 -15.96 11.72
N GLU A 288 -3.13 -15.64 10.52
CA GLU A 288 -2.99 -16.45 9.31
C GLU A 288 -2.23 -15.66 8.24
N ASP A 289 -2.01 -16.26 7.06
CA ASP A 289 -1.22 -15.63 6.00
C ASP A 289 -1.91 -14.45 5.32
N ASP A 290 -3.25 -14.36 5.43
CA ASP A 290 -4.09 -13.32 4.83
C ASP A 290 -4.48 -12.20 5.82
N GLY A 291 -4.26 -12.39 7.13
CA GLY A 291 -4.55 -11.36 8.12
C GLY A 291 -4.76 -11.88 9.53
N VAL A 292 -5.44 -11.05 10.33
CA VAL A 292 -5.83 -11.38 11.69
C VAL A 292 -7.30 -11.78 11.71
N HIS A 293 -7.56 -13.05 12.04
CA HIS A 293 -8.90 -13.63 12.07
C HIS A 293 -9.52 -13.46 13.46
N ILE A 294 -10.61 -12.71 13.54
CA ILE A 294 -11.38 -12.47 14.76
C ILE A 294 -12.52 -13.49 14.85
N GLN A 295 -12.52 -14.28 15.92
CA GLN A 295 -13.40 -15.43 16.11
C GLN A 295 -14.20 -15.30 17.42
N ALA A 296 -15.40 -15.90 17.43
CA ALA A 296 -16.19 -16.07 18.65
C ALA A 296 -15.49 -17.05 19.62
N PRO A 297 -15.75 -16.96 20.94
CA PRO A 297 -15.18 -17.92 21.89
C PRO A 297 -15.68 -19.34 21.61
N PRO A 298 -14.86 -20.38 21.83
CA PRO A 298 -15.27 -21.77 21.66
C PRO A 298 -16.40 -22.09 22.63
N GLY A 299 -17.42 -22.76 22.12
CA GLY A 299 -18.61 -23.06 22.92
C GLY A 299 -19.63 -21.92 22.98
N ALA A 300 -19.35 -20.76 22.38
CA ALA A 300 -20.44 -19.99 21.78
C ALA A 300 -21.00 -20.88 20.67
N ALA A 301 -22.02 -21.68 21.01
CA ALA A 301 -22.75 -22.43 20.01
C ALA A 301 -23.02 -21.45 18.88
N PRO A 302 -22.68 -21.78 17.61
CA PRO A 302 -23.17 -20.99 16.50
C PRO A 302 -24.66 -20.98 16.72
N SER A 303 -25.18 -19.83 17.18
CA SER A 303 -26.53 -19.71 17.71
C SER A 303 -27.42 -20.47 16.75
N THR A 304 -27.97 -21.59 17.19
CA THR A 304 -28.52 -22.65 16.31
C THR A 304 -29.83 -22.21 15.67
N GLY A 305 -29.98 -20.93 15.33
CA GLY A 305 -30.68 -20.54 14.12
C GLY A 305 -29.88 -21.12 12.96
N GLY A 306 -30.42 -22.18 12.36
CA GLY A 306 -29.74 -23.09 11.43
C GLY A 306 -28.76 -22.43 10.49
N ALA A 307 -27.67 -23.16 10.17
CA ALA A 307 -26.57 -22.76 9.30
C ALA A 307 -27.04 -21.77 8.22
N ARG A 308 -26.83 -20.48 8.48
CA ARG A 308 -27.36 -19.42 7.64
C ARG A 308 -26.62 -19.49 6.33
N ARG A 309 -27.35 -19.85 5.27
CA ARG A 309 -26.79 -19.92 3.93
C ARG A 309 -26.35 -18.51 3.53
N VAL A 310 -25.06 -18.31 3.29
CA VAL A 310 -24.56 -17.10 2.62
C VAL A 310 -25.14 -17.12 1.22
N ILE A 311 -25.86 -16.06 0.86
CA ILE A 311 -26.55 -15.95 -0.43
C ILE A 311 -25.84 -14.96 -1.37
N ALA A 312 -25.07 -14.03 -0.80
CA ALA A 312 -24.29 -13.05 -1.54
C ALA A 312 -23.12 -12.58 -0.66
N ILE A 313 -22.05 -12.11 -1.31
CA ILE A 313 -20.95 -11.39 -0.65
C ILE A 313 -20.92 -10.02 -1.29
N LEU A 314 -21.23 -8.98 -0.52
CA LEU A 314 -21.11 -7.60 -0.97
C LEU A 314 -19.66 -7.16 -0.76
N ARG A 315 -18.95 -6.90 -1.85
CA ARG A 315 -17.61 -6.30 -1.82
C ARG A 315 -17.75 -4.79 -1.90
N VAL A 316 -17.48 -4.10 -0.80
CA VAL A 316 -17.45 -2.64 -0.77
C VAL A 316 -16.00 -2.19 -0.86
N PRO A 317 -15.59 -1.47 -1.93
CA PRO A 317 -14.27 -0.87 -1.96
C PRO A 317 -14.20 0.20 -0.86
N VAL A 318 -13.17 0.14 -0.02
CA VAL A 318 -12.99 1.09 1.08
C VAL A 318 -11.65 1.78 0.94
N GLY A 319 -11.60 2.69 -0.03
CA GLY A 319 -10.40 3.43 -0.43
C GLY A 319 -10.09 3.27 -1.92
N ASP A 320 -9.09 4.01 -2.37
CA ASP A 320 -8.62 4.01 -3.77
C ASP A 320 -7.48 2.99 -4.00
N ASP A 321 -7.11 2.24 -2.96
CA ASP A 321 -6.00 1.29 -2.92
C ASP A 321 -6.39 -0.15 -3.31
N GLY A 322 -7.66 -0.37 -3.70
CA GLY A 322 -8.19 -1.69 -4.01
C GLY A 322 -8.52 -2.53 -2.77
N THR A 323 -8.41 -1.97 -1.56
CA THR A 323 -8.87 -2.62 -0.34
C THR A 323 -10.40 -2.73 -0.38
N SER A 324 -10.93 -3.93 -0.18
CA SER A 324 -12.37 -4.15 -0.11
C SER A 324 -12.75 -4.83 1.19
N VAL A 325 -13.89 -4.43 1.76
CA VAL A 325 -14.51 -5.13 2.88
C VAL A 325 -15.59 -6.03 2.31
N GLU A 326 -15.51 -7.31 2.65
CA GLU A 326 -16.49 -8.31 2.27
C GLU A 326 -17.58 -8.41 3.34
N PHE A 327 -18.81 -8.08 2.97
CA PHE A 327 -19.98 -8.25 3.82
C PHE A 327 -20.77 -9.46 3.32
N PRO A 328 -20.66 -10.64 3.95
CA PRO A 328 -21.52 -11.76 3.63
C PRO A 328 -22.96 -11.40 4.02
N ILE A 329 -23.87 -11.49 3.04
CA ILE A 329 -25.31 -11.33 3.24
C ILE A 329 -25.90 -12.73 3.40
N TYR A 330 -26.64 -12.92 4.49
CA TYR A 330 -27.28 -14.19 4.81
C TYR A 330 -28.74 -14.24 4.34
N ASP A 331 -29.24 -15.45 4.10
CA ASP A 331 -30.63 -15.72 3.70
C ASP A 331 -31.64 -14.93 4.56
N ASP A 332 -31.46 -14.96 5.88
CA ASP A 332 -32.40 -14.39 6.83
C ASP A 332 -32.22 -12.88 7.10
N GLU A 333 -31.25 -12.25 6.44
CA GLU A 333 -31.08 -10.79 6.43
C GLU A 333 -31.83 -10.12 5.28
N LEU A 334 -32.39 -10.91 4.36
CA LEU A 334 -33.17 -10.37 3.26
C LEU A 334 -34.55 -9.90 3.71
N PRO A 335 -35.01 -8.74 3.24
CA PRO A 335 -36.41 -8.35 3.33
C PRO A 335 -37.35 -9.42 2.74
N PRO A 336 -38.56 -9.63 3.30
CA PRO A 336 -39.47 -10.70 2.87
C PRO A 336 -39.87 -10.64 1.39
N ASP A 337 -39.93 -9.43 0.82
CA ASP A 337 -40.18 -9.18 -0.59
C ASP A 337 -39.00 -9.61 -1.48
N VAL A 338 -37.75 -9.41 -1.03
CA VAL A 338 -36.54 -9.87 -1.73
C VAL A 338 -36.42 -11.39 -1.68
N LEU A 339 -36.80 -12.03 -0.56
CA LEU A 339 -36.88 -13.49 -0.46
C LEU A 339 -37.85 -14.08 -1.49
N LYS A 340 -39.07 -13.52 -1.59
CA LYS A 340 -40.06 -13.93 -2.60
C LYS A 340 -39.55 -13.73 -4.03
N LEU A 341 -38.85 -12.63 -4.28
CA LEU A 341 -38.28 -12.35 -5.60
C LEU A 341 -37.19 -13.36 -5.95
N ARG A 342 -36.32 -13.69 -4.99
CA ARG A 342 -35.28 -14.72 -5.13
C ARG A 342 -35.90 -16.07 -5.44
N GLU A 343 -36.87 -16.54 -4.66
CA GLU A 343 -37.55 -17.82 -4.88
C GLU A 343 -38.17 -17.90 -6.29
N LYS A 344 -38.72 -16.78 -6.78
CA LYS A 344 -39.28 -16.68 -8.13
C LYS A 344 -38.21 -16.67 -9.23
N LYS A 345 -37.10 -15.95 -9.03
CA LYS A 345 -36.08 -15.68 -10.07
C LYS A 345 -34.94 -16.68 -10.13
N LEU A 346 -34.60 -17.33 -9.02
CA LEU A 346 -33.48 -18.28 -8.96
C LEU A 346 -33.62 -19.44 -9.98
N PRO A 347 -34.81 -20.05 -10.18
CA PRO A 347 -34.97 -21.09 -11.19
C PRO A 347 -34.72 -20.61 -12.62
N GLU A 348 -35.18 -19.38 -12.95
CA GLU A 348 -34.97 -18.75 -14.27
C GLU A 348 -33.47 -18.56 -14.55
N VAL A 349 -32.72 -18.04 -13.56
CA VAL A 349 -31.27 -17.80 -13.69
C VAL A 349 -30.48 -19.11 -13.79
N ILE A 350 -30.86 -20.15 -13.03
CA ILE A 350 -30.21 -21.46 -13.11
C ILE A 350 -30.43 -22.10 -14.50
N GLU A 351 -31.63 -21.97 -15.06
CA GLU A 351 -31.94 -22.39 -16.43
C GLU A 351 -31.10 -21.64 -17.48
N GLU A 352 -30.96 -20.32 -17.35
CA GLU A 352 -30.12 -19.53 -18.27
C GLU A 352 -28.64 -19.90 -18.19
N LEU A 353 -28.11 -20.10 -16.98
CA LEU A 353 -26.72 -20.51 -16.79
C LEU A 353 -26.48 -21.91 -17.37
N ARG A 354 -27.42 -22.85 -17.20
CA ARG A 354 -27.34 -24.20 -17.79
C ARG A 354 -27.43 -24.19 -19.32
N LYS A 355 -27.99 -23.16 -19.94
CA LYS A 355 -28.00 -23.00 -21.41
C LYS A 355 -26.71 -22.38 -21.97
N ARG A 356 -25.91 -21.72 -21.12
CA ARG A 356 -24.68 -21.01 -21.52
C ARG A 356 -23.40 -21.77 -21.21
N GLY A 357 -23.43 -22.70 -20.25
CA GLY A 357 -22.37 -23.68 -20.01
C GLY A 357 -22.69 -24.99 -20.72
#